data_AF-A0A2E5S617-F1
#
_entry.id   AF-A0A2E5S617-F1
#
_cell.length_a   1.000
_cell.length_b   1.000
_cell.length_c   1.000
_cell.angle_alpha   90.00
_cell.angle_beta   90.00
_cell.angle_gamma   90.00
#
_symmetry.space_group_name_H-M   'P 1'
#
loop_
_entity.id
_entity.type
_entity.pdbx_description
1 polymer ?
#
loop_
_entity_poly.entity_id
_entity_poly.type
_entity_poly.pdbx_seq_one_letter_code
_entity_poly.pdbx_strand_id
1 'polypeptide(L)'
;MDRGEAQAQIESRFPDSEPATFEDKKVTMVILKNPDEDHKRISLHFHPNGRLFGINVTLPLSKSEMLEKLTAQLSEPDRETKRGHSWDMGRYRVHTTVFIKGEITVKYSDREAYDIYGRPWLDSSNQDE
;
A
#
# COMPACT_ATOMS: atom_id res chain seq x y z
N MET A 1 -15.38 8.46 16.17
CA MET A 1 -14.94 7.06 16.11
C MET A 1 -13.82 6.92 17.12
N ASP A 2 -14.07 6.14 18.17
CA ASP A 2 -13.00 5.78 19.10
C ASP A 2 -12.13 4.65 18.51
N ARG A 3 -11.00 4.35 19.18
CA ARG A 3 -10.03 3.36 18.70
C ARG A 3 -10.60 1.94 18.61
N GLY A 4 -11.49 1.56 19.53
CA GLY A 4 -12.14 0.25 19.56
C GLY A 4 -13.11 0.08 18.40
N GLU A 5 -13.92 1.10 18.11
CA GLU A 5 -14.80 1.11 16.93
C GLU A 5 -14.02 1.02 15.62
N ALA A 6 -12.93 1.78 15.50
CA ALA A 6 -12.07 1.76 14.31
C ALA A 6 -11.43 0.38 14.10
N GLN A 7 -10.99 -0.26 15.18
CA GLN A 7 -10.39 -1.59 15.12
C GLN A 7 -11.42 -2.66 14.72
N ALA A 8 -12.61 -2.65 15.32
CA ALA A 8 -13.68 -3.58 14.98
C ALA A 8 -14.11 -3.44 13.50
N GLN A 9 -14.17 -2.22 12.97
CA GLN A 9 -14.44 -2.00 11.55
C GLN A 9 -13.33 -2.54 10.64
N ILE A 10 -12.07 -2.38 11.04
CA ILE A 10 -10.92 -2.91 10.28
C ILE A 10 -10.96 -4.44 10.26
N GLU A 11 -11.15 -5.08 11.42
CA GLU A 11 -11.24 -6.54 11.54
C GLU A 11 -12.43 -7.09 10.73
N SER A 12 -13.59 -6.43 10.79
CA SER A 12 -14.76 -6.82 9.98
C SER A 12 -14.54 -6.67 8.48
N ARG A 13 -13.74 -5.68 8.04
CA ARG A 13 -13.48 -5.41 6.62
C ARG A 13 -12.39 -6.30 6.02
N PHE A 14 -11.51 -6.85 6.86
CA PHE A 14 -10.39 -7.69 6.44
C PHE A 14 -10.31 -8.97 7.29
N PRO A 15 -11.32 -9.85 7.19
CA PRO A 15 -11.42 -11.05 8.03
C PRO A 15 -10.26 -12.03 7.82
N ASP A 16 -9.71 -12.09 6.59
CA ASP A 16 -8.60 -12.99 6.21
C ASP A 16 -7.21 -12.35 6.38
N SER A 17 -7.13 -11.19 7.02
CA SER A 17 -5.86 -10.50 7.25
C SER A 17 -5.18 -10.90 8.55
N GLU A 18 -3.88 -10.67 8.63
CA GLU A 18 -3.14 -10.69 9.90
C GLU A 18 -3.05 -9.24 10.44
N PRO A 19 -3.98 -8.78 11.29
CA PRO A 19 -3.88 -7.46 11.90
C PRO A 19 -2.72 -7.44 12.90
N ALA A 20 -1.78 -6.53 12.68
CA ALA A 20 -0.70 -6.21 13.61
C ALA A 20 -0.92 -4.80 14.16
N THR A 21 -1.22 -4.69 15.44
CA THR A 21 -1.35 -3.40 16.13
C THR A 21 -0.01 -3.04 16.76
N PHE A 22 0.60 -1.94 16.31
CA PHE A 22 1.84 -1.43 16.92
C PHE A 22 1.49 -0.41 17.98
N GLU A 23 1.51 -0.82 19.25
CA GLU A 23 1.11 0.00 20.40
C GLU A 23 1.91 1.30 20.50
N ASP A 24 3.20 1.25 20.16
CA ASP A 24 4.13 2.39 20.28
C ASP A 24 3.86 3.51 19.26
N LYS A 25 3.19 3.21 18.14
CA LYS A 25 2.93 4.19 17.06
C LYS A 25 1.47 4.60 16.93
N LYS A 26 0.56 3.99 17.71
CA LYS A 26 -0.89 4.14 17.55
C LYS A 26 -1.31 3.92 16.08
N VAL A 27 -0.74 2.91 15.43
CA VAL A 27 -1.06 2.55 14.04
C VAL A 27 -1.51 1.10 14.01
N THR A 28 -2.67 0.88 13.39
CA THR A 28 -3.14 -0.47 13.07
C THR A 28 -2.63 -0.81 11.68
N MET A 29 -1.93 -1.93 11.55
CA MET A 29 -1.44 -2.42 10.26
C MET A 29 -2.18 -3.70 9.89
N VAL A 30 -2.79 -3.71 8.73
CA VAL A 30 -3.42 -4.91 8.16
C VAL A 30 -2.46 -5.50 7.13
N ILE A 31 -2.09 -6.76 7.29
CA ILE A 31 -1.20 -7.44 6.36
C ILE A 31 -1.98 -8.50 5.59
N LEU A 32 -1.93 -8.40 4.26
CA LEU A 32 -2.41 -9.41 3.32
C LEU A 32 -1.19 -10.05 2.66
N LYS A 33 -0.96 -11.34 2.89
CA LYS A 33 0.14 -12.10 2.26
C LYS A 33 -0.36 -12.83 1.03
N ASN A 34 0.39 -12.74 -0.07
CA ASN A 34 0.05 -13.30 -1.38
C ASN A 34 -1.43 -13.12 -1.75
N PRO A 35 -1.96 -11.88 -1.71
CA PRO A 35 -3.38 -11.69 -1.93
C PRO A 35 -3.85 -12.04 -3.35
N ASP A 36 -2.93 -12.14 -4.31
CA ASP A 36 -3.17 -12.55 -5.69
C ASP A 36 -1.84 -12.97 -6.35
N GLU A 37 -1.87 -13.31 -7.65
CA GLU A 37 -0.72 -13.83 -8.40
C GLU A 37 0.40 -12.79 -8.59
N ASP A 38 0.06 -11.51 -8.63
CA ASP A 38 0.99 -10.40 -8.92
C ASP A 38 1.57 -9.78 -7.65
N HIS A 39 0.88 -9.92 -6.51
CA HIS A 39 1.26 -9.26 -5.26
C HIS A 39 1.74 -10.25 -4.22
N LYS A 40 2.98 -10.08 -3.74
CA LYS A 40 3.54 -10.88 -2.63
C LYS A 40 2.99 -10.46 -1.28
N ARG A 41 2.76 -9.16 -1.08
CA ARG A 41 2.25 -8.62 0.18
C ARG A 41 1.62 -7.25 -0.01
N ILE A 42 0.50 -7.01 0.65
CA ILE A 42 -0.07 -5.67 0.82
C ILE A 42 -0.15 -5.36 2.30
N SER A 43 0.31 -4.18 2.71
CA SER A 43 0.19 -3.69 4.08
C SER A 43 -0.56 -2.36 4.09
N LEU A 44 -1.67 -2.31 4.81
CA LEU A 44 -2.51 -1.12 4.96
C LEU A 44 -2.27 -0.52 6.34
N HIS A 45 -1.99 0.78 6.42
CA HIS A 45 -1.64 1.48 7.65
C HIS A 45 -2.74 2.46 8.02
N PHE A 46 -3.33 2.28 9.20
CA PHE A 46 -4.46 3.06 9.69
C PHE A 46 -4.08 3.88 10.92
N HIS A 47 -4.54 5.12 10.96
CA HIS A 47 -4.52 5.96 12.16
C HIS A 47 -5.48 5.40 13.23
N PRO A 48 -5.38 5.85 14.50
CA PRO A 48 -6.27 5.39 15.58
C PRO A 48 -7.74 5.66 15.34
N ASN A 49 -8.06 6.64 14.51
CA ASN A 49 -9.42 7.01 14.13
C ASN A 49 -9.96 6.17 12.96
N GLY A 50 -9.23 5.13 12.53
CA GLY A 50 -9.62 4.27 11.41
C GLY A 50 -9.27 4.82 10.02
N ARG A 51 -8.66 6.01 9.92
CA ARG A 51 -8.29 6.58 8.62
C ARG A 51 -7.04 5.91 8.05
N LEU A 52 -7.13 5.42 6.82
CA LEU A 52 -5.99 4.92 6.05
C LEU A 52 -5.04 6.07 5.70
N PHE A 53 -3.74 5.90 5.93
CA PHE A 53 -2.72 6.92 5.65
C PHE A 53 -1.45 6.37 5.00
N GLY A 54 -1.44 5.09 4.66
CA GLY A 54 -0.29 4.50 3.98
C GLY A 54 -0.59 3.10 3.50
N ILE A 55 -0.04 2.78 2.35
CA ILE A 55 -0.19 1.45 1.74
C ILE A 55 1.14 1.05 1.17
N ASN A 56 1.58 -0.15 1.51
CA ASN A 56 2.79 -0.76 0.96
C ASN A 56 2.39 -1.98 0.15
N VAL A 57 2.78 -2.02 -1.12
CA VAL A 57 2.54 -3.11 -2.05
C VAL A 57 3.87 -3.72 -2.44
N THR A 58 4.11 -4.98 -2.07
CA THR A 58 5.31 -5.73 -2.42
C THR A 58 5.02 -6.60 -3.64
N LEU A 59 5.79 -6.40 -4.71
CA LEU A 59 5.68 -7.10 -5.99
C LEU A 59 6.96 -7.90 -6.27
N PRO A 60 6.87 -9.05 -6.96
CA PRO A 60 8.02 -9.86 -7.37
C PRO A 60 8.68 -9.29 -8.64
N LEU A 61 9.00 -7.99 -8.62
CA LEU A 61 9.60 -7.26 -9.72
C LEU A 61 10.94 -6.65 -9.27
N SER A 62 11.87 -6.53 -10.20
CA SER A 62 13.14 -5.84 -9.96
C SER A 62 12.97 -4.32 -9.84
N LYS A 63 14.01 -3.65 -9.32
CA LYS A 63 14.08 -2.17 -9.25
C LYS A 63 13.88 -1.53 -10.62
N SER A 64 14.50 -2.10 -11.66
CA SER A 64 14.48 -1.57 -13.03
C SER A 64 13.13 -1.75 -13.70
N GLU A 65 12.52 -2.93 -13.60
CA GLU A 65 11.20 -3.19 -14.19
C GLU A 65 10.12 -2.30 -13.57
N MET A 66 10.19 -2.09 -12.26
CA MET A 66 9.26 -1.21 -11.57
C MET A 66 9.48 0.26 -11.93
N LEU A 67 10.75 0.68 -12.07
CA LEU A 67 11.05 2.03 -12.53
C LEU A 67 10.47 2.27 -13.91
N GLU A 68 10.66 1.36 -14.86
CA GLU A 68 10.11 1.48 -16.21
C GLU A 68 8.58 1.62 -16.21
N LYS A 69 7.89 0.73 -15.47
CA LYS A 69 6.42 0.78 -15.33
C LYS A 69 5.93 2.09 -14.72
N LEU A 70 6.54 2.53 -13.62
CA LEU A 70 6.12 3.75 -12.94
C LEU A 70 6.51 5.00 -13.72
N THR A 71 7.66 5.04 -14.39
CA THR A 71 8.05 6.17 -15.24
C THR A 71 7.08 6.35 -16.42
N ALA A 72 6.63 5.25 -17.03
CA ALA A 72 5.62 5.32 -18.10
C ALA A 72 4.27 5.90 -17.62
N GLN A 73 3.95 5.75 -16.33
CA GLN A 73 2.68 6.19 -15.75
C GLN A 73 2.76 7.56 -15.05
N LEU A 74 3.87 7.85 -14.38
CA LEU A 74 4.06 8.99 -13.48
C LEU A 74 5.08 10.01 -13.99
N SER A 75 5.76 9.74 -15.11
CA SER A 75 6.99 10.42 -15.54
C SER A 75 8.20 10.08 -14.64
N GLU A 76 9.34 10.70 -14.93
CA GLU A 76 10.59 10.48 -14.18
C GLU A 76 10.45 10.79 -12.68
N PRO A 77 11.14 10.04 -11.80
CA PRO A 77 11.10 10.30 -10.37
C PRO A 77 11.79 11.61 -9.99
N ASP A 78 11.21 12.33 -9.03
CA ASP A 78 11.82 13.54 -8.46
C ASP A 78 13.13 13.23 -7.72
N ARG A 79 13.24 12.02 -7.15
CA ARG A 79 14.41 11.59 -6.38
C ARG A 79 14.71 10.12 -6.59
N GLU A 80 15.99 9.82 -6.77
CA GLU A 80 16.52 8.47 -6.72
C GLU A 80 17.34 8.23 -5.45
N THR A 81 17.22 7.02 -4.91
CA THR A 81 18.05 6.50 -3.83
C THR A 81 18.69 5.18 -4.26
N LYS A 82 19.70 4.73 -3.49
CA LYS A 82 20.32 3.42 -3.68
C LYS A 82 19.30 2.26 -3.72
N ARG A 83 18.18 2.40 -3.00
CA ARG A 83 17.18 1.33 -2.85
C ARG A 83 15.89 1.56 -3.63
N GLY A 84 15.71 2.67 -4.32
CA GLY A 84 14.49 2.95 -5.08
C GLY A 84 14.29 4.42 -5.37
N HIS A 85 13.06 4.85 -5.61
CA HIS A 85 12.74 6.15 -6.21
C HIS A 85 11.52 6.78 -5.55
N SER A 86 11.36 8.10 -5.70
CA SER A 86 10.25 8.86 -5.14
C SER A 86 9.65 9.77 -6.20
N TRP A 87 8.32 9.81 -6.23
CA TRP A 87 7.51 10.74 -7.02
C TRP A 87 6.62 11.56 -6.07
N ASP A 88 6.71 12.88 -6.15
CA ASP A 88 5.87 13.83 -5.44
C ASP A 88 4.79 14.35 -6.40
N MET A 89 3.56 13.88 -6.17
CA MET A 89 2.40 14.25 -6.98
C MET A 89 1.65 15.45 -6.37
N GLY A 90 2.29 16.19 -5.45
CA GLY A 90 1.74 17.33 -4.73
C GLY A 90 0.75 16.93 -3.63
N ARG A 91 -0.31 16.19 -4.00
CA ARG A 91 -1.34 15.71 -3.04
C ARG A 91 -0.93 14.40 -2.37
N TYR A 92 -0.20 13.56 -3.08
CA TYR A 92 0.29 12.27 -2.59
C TYR A 92 1.72 12.00 -3.06
N ARG A 93 2.35 10.98 -2.48
CA ARG A 93 3.70 10.55 -2.80
C ARG A 93 3.73 9.05 -3.08
N VAL A 94 4.44 8.69 -4.14
CA VAL A 94 4.78 7.30 -4.48
C VAL A 94 6.25 7.09 -4.15
N HIS A 95 6.58 6.02 -3.44
CA HIS A 95 7.97 5.69 -3.11
C HIS A 95 8.24 4.21 -3.30
N THR A 96 9.26 3.87 -4.08
CA THR A 96 9.72 2.49 -4.23
C THR A 96 10.91 2.19 -3.33
N THR A 97 10.93 1.01 -2.73
CA THR A 97 12.05 0.51 -1.93
C THR A 97 12.28 -0.97 -2.19
N VAL A 98 13.51 -1.34 -2.51
CA VAL A 98 13.98 -2.71 -2.58
C VAL A 98 14.52 -3.09 -1.21
N PHE A 99 13.83 -4.03 -0.55
CA PHE A 99 14.29 -4.66 0.69
C PHE A 99 14.89 -6.04 0.43
N ILE A 100 14.37 -6.75 -0.58
CA ILE A 100 14.75 -8.11 -0.95
C ILE A 100 15.08 -8.10 -2.45
N LYS A 101 16.16 -8.78 -2.85
CA LYS A 101 16.55 -8.84 -4.27
C LYS A 101 15.45 -9.55 -5.07
N GLY A 102 15.00 -8.91 -6.16
CA GLY A 102 13.91 -9.43 -6.99
C GLY A 102 12.51 -9.07 -6.48
N GLU A 103 12.42 -8.30 -5.39
CA GLU A 103 11.16 -7.76 -4.89
C GLU A 103 11.27 -6.26 -4.68
N ILE A 104 10.18 -5.56 -4.94
CA ILE A 104 10.09 -4.12 -4.72
C ILE A 104 8.82 -3.81 -3.95
N THR A 105 8.96 -2.94 -2.95
CA THR A 105 7.83 -2.39 -2.21
C THR A 105 7.53 -1.00 -2.73
N VAL A 106 6.33 -0.79 -3.24
CA VAL A 106 5.78 0.52 -3.59
C VAL A 106 4.95 1.01 -2.43
N LYS A 107 5.27 2.20 -1.92
CA LYS A 107 4.54 2.89 -0.88
C LYS A 107 3.74 4.03 -1.48
N TYR A 108 2.46 4.06 -1.14
CA TYR A 108 1.51 5.11 -1.47
C TYR A 108 1.09 5.83 -0.18
N SER A 109 1.02 7.16 -0.20
CA SER A 109 0.77 7.97 1.00
C SER A 109 -0.69 8.13 1.39
N ASP A 110 -1.65 7.74 0.56
CA ASP A 110 -3.08 7.83 0.88
C ASP A 110 -3.95 6.84 0.09
N ARG A 111 -5.28 6.92 0.30
CA ARG A 111 -6.32 6.10 -0.33
C ARG A 111 -6.50 6.41 -1.82
N GLU A 112 -6.41 7.67 -2.26
CA GLU A 112 -6.57 7.97 -3.69
C GLU A 112 -5.45 7.33 -4.52
N ALA A 113 -4.23 7.30 -3.99
CA ALA A 113 -3.13 6.59 -4.62
C ALA A 113 -3.33 5.05 -4.62
N TYR A 114 -4.13 4.52 -3.71
CA TYR A 114 -4.58 3.12 -3.76
C TYR A 114 -5.58 2.86 -4.88
N ASP A 115 -6.57 3.74 -5.01
CA ASP A 115 -7.65 3.55 -5.96
C ASP A 115 -7.10 3.72 -7.40
N ILE A 116 -6.05 4.52 -7.58
CA ILE A 116 -5.38 4.74 -8.87
C ILE A 116 -4.30 3.67 -9.17
N TYR A 117 -3.51 3.23 -8.18
CA TYR A 117 -2.31 2.40 -8.41
C TYR A 117 -2.25 1.10 -7.60
N GLY A 118 -3.19 0.91 -6.66
CA GLY A 118 -3.16 -0.12 -5.64
C GLY A 118 -4.11 -1.28 -5.86
N ARG A 119 -5.33 -1.10 -6.43
CA ARG A 119 -6.29 -2.19 -6.78
C ARG A 119 -7.50 -1.81 -7.65
N PRO A 120 -7.77 -2.61 -8.71
CA PRO A 120 -9.12 -2.96 -9.17
C PRO A 120 -9.84 -4.09 -8.39
N TRP A 121 -9.15 -4.90 -7.57
CA TRP A 121 -9.70 -6.14 -6.97
C TRP A 121 -10.18 -6.06 -5.52
N LEU A 122 -10.43 -4.85 -5.00
CA LEU A 122 -11.21 -4.66 -3.75
C LEU A 122 -12.65 -4.20 -4.06
N ASP A 123 -12.91 -3.77 -5.29
CA ASP A 123 -14.23 -3.36 -5.78
C ASP A 123 -14.99 -4.49 -6.49
N SER A 124 -14.42 -5.69 -6.61
CA SER A 124 -15.09 -6.87 -7.19
C SER A 124 -16.31 -7.36 -6.40
N SER A 125 -16.66 -6.70 -5.30
CA SER A 125 -17.84 -7.01 -4.49
C SER A 125 -18.90 -5.90 -4.53
N ASN A 126 -18.75 -4.86 -5.36
CA ASN A 126 -19.73 -3.76 -5.41
C ASN A 126 -19.89 -3.12 -6.81
N GLN A 127 -19.62 -3.86 -7.89
CA GLN A 127 -19.97 -3.45 -9.27
C GLN A 127 -21.17 -4.21 -9.85
N ASP A 128 -22.09 -4.65 -9.01
CA ASP A 128 -23.43 -5.05 -9.40
C ASP A 128 -24.42 -4.64 -8.30
N GLU A 129 -24.80 -3.35 -8.29
CA GLU A 129 -26.15 -2.85 -7.96
C GLU A 129 -26.32 -1.37 -8.35
#